data_AF-A0A371HVI0-F1
#
_entry.id   AF-A0A371HVI0-F1
#
_cell.length_a   1.000
_cell.length_b   1.000
_cell.length_c   1.000
_cell.angle_alpha   90.00
_cell.angle_beta   90.00
_cell.angle_gamma   90.00
#
_symmetry.space_group_name_H-M   'P 1'
#
loop_
_entity.id
_entity.type
_entity.pdbx_description
1 polymer ?
#
loop_
_entity_poly.entity_id
_entity_poly.type
_entity_poly.pdbx_seq_one_letter_code
_entity_poly.pdbx_strand_id
1 'polypeptide(L)'
;TNDLGKYFEVFILYKRVNKDTYQFIVDKVVTRVTLTKSILQALSIYVIQSTMLSKFIYIINRKCKNFIWGYTNEFRKIHMISWNSICSPKSHGGLGLKKISTINQAFMVKLG
;
A
#
# COMPACT_ATOMS: atom_id res chain seq x y z
N THR A 1 26.54 28.75 0.39
CA THR A 1 25.71 29.01 1.57
C THR A 1 24.23 28.62 1.40
N ASN A 2 23.88 27.58 0.61
CA ASN A 2 22.47 27.31 0.24
C ASN A 2 21.98 25.87 0.54
N ASP A 3 22.59 25.16 1.48
CA ASP A 3 22.24 23.76 1.78
C ASP A 3 21.64 23.58 3.18
N LEU A 4 20.63 24.39 3.50
CA LEU A 4 19.84 24.26 4.74
C LEU A 4 18.52 23.49 4.52
N GLY A 5 18.37 22.82 3.39
CA GLY A 5 17.09 22.25 2.95
C GLY A 5 16.69 20.91 3.58
N LYS A 6 17.57 20.24 4.33
CA LYS A 6 17.34 18.84 4.76
C LYS A 6 17.82 18.59 6.19
N TYR A 7 17.01 18.98 7.17
CA TYR A 7 17.20 18.56 8.56
C TYR A 7 16.30 17.33 8.82
N PHE A 8 16.90 16.22 9.27
CA PHE A 8 16.18 15.00 9.68
C PHE A 8 15.10 14.50 8.69
N GLU A 9 15.48 14.35 7.40
CA GLU A 9 14.58 13.89 6.32
C GLU A 9 13.34 14.75 6.04
N VAL A 10 13.19 15.92 6.68
CA VAL A 10 12.06 16.83 6.49
C VAL A 10 12.55 18.16 5.90
N PHE A 11 11.88 18.61 4.85
CA PHE A 11 12.15 19.91 4.25
C PHE A 11 11.59 21.03 5.15
N ILE A 12 12.44 21.97 5.56
CA ILE A 12 12.02 23.19 6.25
C ILE A 12 11.41 24.11 5.19
N LEU A 13 10.07 24.24 5.20
CA LEU A 13 9.31 24.92 4.15
C LEU A 13 9.39 26.46 4.31
N TYR A 14 10.34 27.11 3.65
CA TYR A 14 10.46 28.58 3.60
C TYR A 14 9.85 29.21 2.33
N LYS A 15 9.29 28.41 1.42
CA LYS A 15 8.68 28.86 0.14
C LYS A 15 7.35 28.17 -0.14
N ARG A 16 6.55 28.80 -1.03
CA ARG A 16 5.23 28.32 -1.49
C ARG A 16 5.35 26.87 -1.99
N VAL A 17 4.54 26.00 -1.41
CA VAL A 17 4.59 24.55 -1.66
C VAL A 17 4.11 24.25 -3.07
N ASN A 18 4.95 23.62 -3.89
CA ASN A 18 4.61 23.21 -5.25
C ASN A 18 4.47 21.68 -5.33
N LYS A 19 3.80 21.17 -6.37
CA LYS A 19 3.59 19.73 -6.58
C LYS A 19 4.91 18.94 -6.59
N ASP A 20 5.96 19.55 -7.14
CA ASP A 20 7.31 18.96 -7.23
C ASP A 20 7.94 18.69 -5.85
N THR A 21 7.56 19.47 -4.83
CA THR A 21 8.06 19.31 -3.45
C THR A 21 7.63 17.96 -2.84
N TYR A 22 6.48 17.41 -3.26
CA TYR A 22 5.98 16.13 -2.77
C TYR A 22 6.35 14.94 -3.65
N GLN A 23 7.00 15.17 -4.79
CA GLN A 23 7.30 14.13 -5.77
C GLN A 23 8.13 12.98 -5.17
N PHE A 24 9.07 13.28 -4.27
CA PHE A 24 9.85 12.29 -3.53
C PHE A 24 8.99 11.36 -2.65
N ILE A 25 7.96 11.92 -2.00
CA ILE A 25 7.05 11.12 -1.15
C ILE A 25 6.19 10.23 -2.02
N VAL A 26 5.70 10.77 -3.14
CA VAL A 26 4.91 10.01 -4.13
C VAL A 26 5.72 8.84 -4.67
N ASP A 27 6.95 9.08 -5.11
CA ASP A 27 7.83 8.05 -5.67
C ASP A 27 8.12 6.92 -4.68
N LYS A 28 8.37 7.26 -3.41
CA LYS A 28 8.57 6.30 -2.33
C LYS A 28 7.33 5.42 -2.08
N VAL A 29 6.13 6.01 -2.14
CA VAL A 29 4.87 5.26 -1.99
C VAL A 29 4.61 4.37 -3.20
N VAL A 30 4.81 4.87 -4.42
CA VAL A 30 4.64 4.12 -5.67
C VAL A 30 5.54 2.87 -5.69
N THR A 31 6.80 3.03 -5.28
CA THR A 31 7.75 1.90 -5.21
C THR A 31 7.25 0.80 -4.26
N ARG A 32 6.79 1.17 -3.06
CA ARG A 32 6.27 0.21 -2.07
C ARG A 32 5.00 -0.50 -2.54
N VAL A 33 4.10 0.23 -3.19
CA VAL A 33 2.87 -0.32 -3.77
C VAL A 33 3.21 -1.34 -4.87
N THR A 34 4.19 -1.01 -5.72
CA THR A 34 4.64 -1.90 -6.81
C THR A 34 5.23 -3.19 -6.27
N LEU A 35 6.03 -3.12 -5.21
CA LEU A 35 6.58 -4.30 -4.54
C LEU A 35 5.50 -5.14 -3.86
N THR A 36 4.53 -4.49 -3.21
CA THR A 36 3.38 -5.18 -2.60
C THR A 36 2.55 -5.91 -3.65
N LYS A 37 2.38 -5.30 -4.82
CA LYS A 37 1.60 -5.88 -5.92
C LYS A 37 2.30 -7.07 -6.58
N SER A 38 3.62 -7.01 -6.75
CA SER A 38 4.38 -8.11 -7.38
C SER A 38 4.56 -9.29 -6.43
N ILE A 39 5.00 -9.04 -5.19
CA ILE A 39 5.40 -10.10 -4.26
C ILE A 39 4.25 -10.46 -3.32
N LEU A 40 3.72 -9.50 -2.54
CA LEU A 40 2.73 -9.82 -1.52
C LEU A 40 1.42 -10.33 -2.13
N GLN A 41 0.92 -9.77 -3.23
CA GLN A 41 -0.30 -10.30 -3.85
C GLN A 41 -0.09 -11.72 -4.42
N ALA A 42 1.05 -12.02 -5.04
CA ALA A 42 1.33 -13.35 -5.56
C ALA A 42 1.37 -14.40 -4.43
N LEU A 43 2.09 -14.10 -3.34
CA LEU A 43 2.12 -14.95 -2.15
C LEU A 43 0.73 -15.11 -1.52
N SER A 44 -0.03 -14.02 -1.45
CA SER A 44 -1.38 -14.04 -0.88
C SER A 44 -2.31 -14.96 -1.67
N ILE A 45 -2.23 -14.91 -3.01
CA ILE A 45 -3.01 -15.77 -3.90
C ILE A 45 -2.68 -17.24 -3.64
N TYR A 46 -1.39 -17.57 -3.53
CA TYR A 46 -0.94 -18.93 -3.25
C TYR A 46 -1.44 -19.45 -1.89
N VAL A 47 -1.36 -18.63 -0.85
CA VAL A 47 -1.83 -19.01 0.51
C VAL A 47 -3.35 -19.18 0.55
N ILE A 48 -4.10 -18.35 -0.18
CA ILE A 48 -5.57 -18.44 -0.21
C ILE A 48 -6.05 -19.63 -1.04
N GLN A 49 -5.31 -19.97 -2.10
CA GLN A 49 -5.57 -21.19 -2.87
C GLN A 49 -5.42 -22.45 -2.01
N SER A 50 -4.48 -22.46 -1.05
CA SER A 50 -4.24 -23.60 -0.15
C SER A 50 -5.03 -23.55 1.16
N THR A 51 -5.51 -22.37 1.59
CA THR A 51 -6.22 -22.20 2.87
C THR A 51 -7.54 -21.44 2.70
N MET A 52 -8.65 -22.13 2.91
CA MET A 52 -10.02 -21.61 2.85
C MET A 52 -10.41 -20.87 4.14
N LEU A 53 -9.70 -19.81 4.54
CA LEU A 53 -9.99 -19.08 5.80
C LEU A 53 -10.08 -17.56 5.64
N SER A 54 -11.28 -17.04 5.96
CA SER A 54 -11.59 -15.60 6.02
C SER A 54 -10.68 -14.80 6.97
N LYS A 55 -10.24 -15.41 8.08
CA LYS A 55 -9.32 -14.77 9.05
C LYS A 55 -7.96 -14.42 8.43
N PHE A 56 -7.46 -15.24 7.51
CA PHE A 56 -6.14 -15.04 6.89
C PHE A 56 -6.14 -13.83 5.95
N ILE A 57 -7.26 -13.61 5.25
CA ILE A 57 -7.47 -12.45 4.37
C ILE A 57 -7.29 -11.13 5.14
N TYR A 58 -7.84 -11.05 6.35
CA TYR A 58 -7.70 -9.85 7.17
C TYR A 58 -6.24 -9.58 7.56
N ILE A 59 -5.50 -10.62 7.98
CA ILE A 59 -4.09 -10.52 8.37
C ILE A 59 -3.24 -10.06 7.20
N ILE A 60 -3.42 -10.65 6.02
CA ILE A 60 -2.68 -10.27 4.81
C ILE A 60 -2.96 -8.81 4.43
N ASN A 61 -4.23 -8.41 4.39
CA ASN A 61 -4.58 -7.02 4.08
C ASN A 61 -3.93 -6.04 5.07
N ARG A 62 -3.90 -6.40 6.36
CA ARG A 62 -3.21 -5.60 7.39
C ARG A 62 -1.70 -5.51 7.12
N LYS A 63 -1.04 -6.61 6.75
CA LYS A 63 0.40 -6.62 6.41
C LYS A 63 0.70 -5.77 5.17
N CYS A 64 -0.10 -5.88 4.10
CA CYS A 64 0.04 -5.06 2.90
C CYS A 64 -0.14 -3.56 3.21
N LYS A 65 -1.18 -3.21 4.00
CA LYS A 65 -1.40 -1.82 4.45
C LYS A 65 -0.20 -1.29 5.23
N ASN A 66 0.27 -2.08 6.19
CA ASN A 66 1.41 -1.70 7.02
C ASN A 66 2.66 -1.45 6.16
N PHE A 67 2.92 -2.30 5.17
CA PHE A 67 4.07 -2.15 4.29
C PHE A 67 3.99 -0.88 3.42
N ILE A 68 2.83 -0.62 2.78
CA ILE A 68 2.63 0.55 1.92
C ILE A 68 2.86 1.84 2.70
N TRP A 69 2.25 1.96 3.88
CA TRP A 69 2.35 3.16 4.72
C TRP A 69 3.64 3.22 5.54
N GLY A 70 4.50 2.19 5.47
CA GLY A 70 5.75 2.13 6.23
C GLY A 70 5.54 2.09 7.73
N TYR A 71 4.52 1.34 8.17
CA TYR A 71 4.30 1.01 9.57
C TYR A 71 5.43 0.07 10.03
N THR A 72 6.23 0.55 10.97
CA THR A 72 7.22 -0.26 11.71
C THR A 72 6.71 -0.39 13.14
N ASN A 73 7.09 -1.45 13.86
CA ASN A 73 6.58 -1.72 15.23
C ASN A 73 6.79 -0.55 16.21
N GLU A 74 7.74 0.33 15.91
CA GLU A 74 8.14 1.50 16.69
C GLU A 74 7.44 2.81 16.24
N PHE A 75 6.92 2.89 15.01
CA PHE A 75 6.33 4.11 14.45
C PHE A 75 4.96 3.83 13.82
N ARG A 76 3.90 4.21 14.55
CA ARG A 76 2.52 4.12 14.09
C ARG A 76 2.21 5.23 13.08
N LYS A 77 2.41 4.95 11.79
CA LYS A 77 1.97 5.87 10.72
C LYS A 77 0.47 5.74 10.47
N ILE A 78 -0.22 6.88 10.41
CA ILE A 78 -1.65 6.96 10.09
C ILE A 78 -1.85 6.52 8.64
N HIS A 79 -2.79 5.60 8.42
CA HIS A 79 -3.21 5.23 7.07
C HIS A 79 -4.02 6.39 6.48
N MET A 80 -3.44 7.11 5.52
CA MET A 80 -4.10 8.28 4.91
C MET A 80 -5.29 7.92 4.03
N ILE A 81 -5.35 6.69 3.50
CA ILE A 81 -6.35 6.28 2.52
C ILE A 81 -7.00 4.96 2.96
N SER A 82 -8.32 4.88 2.76
CA SER A 82 -9.08 3.66 3.01
C SER A 82 -8.62 2.52 2.10
N TRP A 83 -8.63 1.28 2.61
CA TRP A 83 -8.19 0.12 1.83
C TRP A 83 -9.01 -0.10 0.56
N ASN A 84 -10.31 0.24 0.61
CA ASN A 84 -11.20 0.14 -0.55
C ASN A 84 -10.80 1.13 -1.66
N SER A 85 -10.36 2.34 -1.30
CA SER A 85 -9.88 3.35 -2.26
C SER A 85 -8.50 2.95 -2.83
N ILE A 86 -7.65 2.30 -2.05
CA ILE A 86 -6.37 1.75 -2.54
C ILE A 86 -6.61 0.61 -3.56
N CYS A 87 -7.60 -0.24 -3.31
CA CYS A 87 -7.94 -1.38 -4.18
C CYS A 87 -8.77 -0.99 -5.41
N SER A 88 -9.22 0.26 -5.55
CA SER A 88 -9.94 0.68 -6.76
C SER A 88 -8.99 0.73 -7.96
N PRO A 89 -9.49 0.55 -9.19
CA PRO A 89 -8.66 0.62 -10.39
C PRO A 89 -8.09 2.03 -10.57
N LYS A 90 -6.95 2.12 -11.27
CA LYS A 90 -6.28 3.41 -11.55
C LYS A 90 -7.19 4.40 -12.28
N SER A 91 -8.13 3.92 -13.09
CA SER A 91 -9.15 4.73 -13.77
C SER A 91 -10.06 5.50 -12.80
N HIS A 92 -10.28 4.98 -11.59
CA HIS A 92 -11.07 5.62 -10.54
C HIS A 92 -10.19 6.26 -9.45
N GLY A 93 -8.93 6.57 -9.76
CA GLY A 93 -8.01 7.22 -8.82
C GLY A 93 -7.42 6.30 -7.75
N GLY A 94 -7.59 4.98 -7.89
CA GLY A 94 -7.00 4.00 -6.97
C GLY A 94 -5.61 3.53 -7.36
N LEU A 95 -5.01 2.70 -6.51
CA LEU A 95 -3.67 2.13 -6.72
C LEU A 95 -3.69 0.82 -7.51
N GLY A 96 -4.89 0.29 -7.81
CA GLY A 96 -5.06 -0.92 -8.62
C GLY A 96 -4.53 -2.19 -7.96
N LEU A 97 -4.61 -2.27 -6.63
CA LEU A 97 -4.38 -3.51 -5.89
C LEU A 97 -5.62 -4.39 -5.96
N LYS A 98 -5.46 -5.70 -6.17
CA LYS A 98 -6.60 -6.60 -6.20
C LYS A 98 -7.13 -6.84 -4.78
N LYS A 99 -8.45 -6.72 -4.62
CA LYS A 99 -9.09 -7.01 -3.34
C LYS A 99 -9.05 -8.52 -3.07
N ILE A 100 -8.35 -8.89 -2.01
CA ILE A 100 -8.11 -10.28 -1.64
C ILE A 100 -9.42 -11.05 -1.36
N SER A 101 -10.42 -10.37 -0.82
CA SER A 101 -11.76 -10.97 -0.61
C SER A 101 -12.43 -11.41 -1.91
N THR A 102 -12.27 -10.63 -2.99
CA THR A 102 -12.83 -10.94 -4.31
C THR A 102 -12.12 -12.14 -4.93
N ILE A 103 -10.79 -12.22 -4.74
CA ILE A 103 -10.00 -13.38 -5.15
C ILE A 103 -10.45 -14.64 -4.40
N ASN A 104 -10.64 -14.54 -3.08
CA ASN A 104 -11.12 -15.67 -2.28
C ASN A 104 -12.50 -16.16 -2.73
N GLN A 105 -13.45 -15.24 -2.97
CA GLN A 105 -14.77 -15.60 -3.50
C GLN A 105 -14.68 -16.30 -4.86
N ALA A 106 -13.83 -15.80 -5.76
CA ALA A 106 -13.62 -16.45 -7.06
C ALA A 106 -13.03 -17.86 -6.92
N PHE A 107 -12.11 -18.08 -5.98
CA PHE A 107 -11.60 -19.43 -5.69
C PHE A 107 -12.64 -20.34 -5.07
N MET A 108 -13.51 -19.83 -4.19
CA MET A 108 -14.62 -20.61 -3.64
C MET A 108 -15.59 -21.09 -4.72
N VAL A 109 -15.93 -20.22 -5.69
CA VAL A 109 -16.80 -20.59 -6.83
C VAL A 109 -16.11 -21.58 -7.79
N LYS A 110 -14.78 -21.59 -7.86
CA LYS A 110 -14.03 -22.52 -8.70
C LYS A 110 -13.90 -23.92 -8.08
N LEU A 111 -13.89 -24.00 -6.74
CA LEU A 111 -13.67 -25.24 -5.99
C LEU A 111 -14.95 -25.94 -5.54
N GLY A 112 -16.08 -25.23 -5.52
CA GLY A 112 -17.42 -25.80 -5.39
C GLY A 112 -18.01 -26.11 -6.76
#